data_AF-K6VQ51-F1
#
_entry.id   AF-K6VQ51-F1
#
_cell.length_a   1.000
_cell.length_b   1.000
_cell.length_c   1.000
_cell.angle_alpha   90.00
_cell.angle_beta   90.00
_cell.angle_gamma   90.00
#
_symmetry.space_group_name_H-M   'P 1'
#
loop_
_entity.id
_entity.type
_entity.pdbx_description
1 polymer ?
#
loop_
_entity_poly.entity_id
_entity_poly.type
_entity_poly.pdbx_seq_one_letter_code
_entity_poly.pdbx_strand_id
1 'polypeptide(L)'
;MWVLLAVAVVVVGFALRINSLLVVTVAGVVAGLLGRLSPMQILDTFGQGFASSRSVTVFVVTLPVIGLIERYGLQFQARALIGQLTKLSVGRLLMLYMLIRQITAAMGLVSIGGPAQSVRPLLYPMAEGAAEREHPRVTERMREKIKAFSASSDTVGLFFGEDIFIAIGSLLLITGFVDSTYGLTLEPIDLARWAVPTGIAAFLIHGGRLLWLDRTLRRMSSEGDDPPVVPATAAATAPTTTSEATR
;
A
#
# COMPACT_ATOMS: atom_id res chain seq x y z
N MET A 1 30.36 25.16 14.08
CA MET A 1 29.75 23.92 13.53
C MET A 1 28.76 23.24 14.49
N TRP A 2 28.16 23.95 15.45
CA TRP A 2 27.19 23.38 16.38
C TRP A 2 25.87 22.93 15.71
N VAL A 3 25.51 23.52 14.57
CA VAL A 3 24.30 23.18 13.80
C VAL A 3 24.26 21.69 13.39
N LEU A 4 25.42 21.04 13.23
CA LEU A 4 25.50 19.61 12.91
C LEU A 4 25.00 18.71 14.05
N LEU A 5 24.90 19.24 15.28
CA LEU A 5 24.38 18.50 16.42
C LEU A 5 22.87 18.22 16.26
N ALA A 6 22.13 19.09 15.59
CA ALA A 6 20.74 18.82 15.20
C ALA A 6 20.64 17.67 14.18
N VAL A 7 21.60 17.59 13.23
CA VAL A 7 21.69 16.46 12.29
C VAL A 7 22.01 15.17 13.04
N ALA A 8 22.90 15.21 14.02
CA ALA A 8 23.20 14.06 14.87
C ALA A 8 21.97 13.56 15.64
N VAL A 9 21.10 14.46 16.12
CA VAL A 9 19.82 14.09 16.74
C VAL A 9 18.92 13.33 15.75
N VAL A 10 18.84 13.77 14.49
CA VAL A 10 18.07 13.06 13.44
C VAL A 10 18.65 11.67 13.20
N VAL A 11 19.97 11.57 13.03
CA VAL A 11 20.67 10.30 12.76
C VAL A 11 20.44 9.31 13.91
N VAL A 12 20.62 9.74 15.16
CA VAL A 12 20.41 8.89 16.34
C VAL A 12 18.94 8.50 16.47
N GLY A 13 18.01 9.43 16.28
CA GLY A 13 16.57 9.17 16.38
C GLY A 13 16.09 8.11 15.37
N PHE A 14 16.55 8.21 14.12
CA PHE A 14 16.24 7.20 13.10
C PHE A 14 16.97 5.88 13.32
N ALA A 15 18.22 5.89 13.81
CA ALA A 15 18.95 4.67 14.18
C ALA A 15 18.21 3.89 15.29
N LEU A 16 17.61 4.61 16.24
CA LEU A 16 16.79 4.04 17.31
C LEU A 16 15.34 3.72 16.88
N ARG A 17 14.98 3.94 15.61
CA ARG A 17 13.63 3.70 15.05
C ARG A 17 12.52 4.44 15.80
N ILE A 18 12.83 5.60 16.37
CA ILE A 18 11.85 6.47 17.03
C ILE A 18 10.93 7.07 15.95
N ASN A 19 9.68 7.38 16.33
CA ASN A 19 8.70 8.02 15.45
C ASN A 19 9.30 9.25 14.74
N SER A 20 9.25 9.26 13.41
CA SER A 20 9.90 10.27 12.59
C SER A 20 9.42 11.69 12.86
N LEU A 21 8.13 11.88 13.13
CA LEU A 21 7.57 13.20 13.46
C LEU A 21 8.22 13.75 14.74
N LEU A 22 8.36 12.92 15.76
CA LEU A 22 8.98 13.30 17.03
C LEU A 22 10.47 13.63 16.84
N VAL A 23 11.20 12.77 16.12
CA VAL A 23 12.63 12.98 15.81
C VAL A 23 12.85 14.31 15.09
N VAL A 24 12.08 14.59 14.03
CA VAL A 24 12.20 15.83 13.25
C VAL A 24 11.82 17.05 14.10
N THR A 25 10.78 16.94 14.93
CA THR A 25 10.34 18.04 15.82
C THR A 25 11.43 18.38 16.84
N VAL A 26 11.98 17.38 17.53
CA VAL A 26 13.05 17.58 18.51
C VAL A 26 14.30 18.13 17.84
N ALA A 27 14.67 17.61 16.67
CA ALA A 27 15.81 18.13 15.91
C ALA A 27 15.61 19.60 15.51
N GLY A 28 14.40 19.98 15.09
CA GLY A 28 14.06 21.37 14.78
C GLY A 28 14.15 22.30 16.01
N VAL A 29 13.66 21.84 17.18
CA VAL A 29 13.82 22.60 18.43
C VAL A 29 15.29 22.74 18.80
N VAL A 30 16.08 21.66 18.72
CA VAL A 30 17.53 21.70 18.99
C VAL A 30 18.24 22.66 18.04
N ALA A 31 17.90 22.63 16.74
CA ALA A 31 18.45 23.56 15.76
C ALA A 31 18.10 25.02 16.09
N GLY A 32 16.85 25.30 16.46
CA GLY A 32 16.41 26.63 16.86
C GLY A 32 17.16 27.15 18.10
N LEU A 33 17.31 26.31 19.13
CA LEU A 33 18.05 26.65 20.35
C LEU A 33 19.54 26.90 20.05
N LEU A 34 20.17 26.09 19.21
CA LEU A 34 21.55 26.28 18.76
C LEU A 34 21.72 27.53 17.90
N GLY A 35 20.69 27.91 17.15
CA GLY A 35 20.57 29.17 16.42
C GLY A 35 20.28 30.38 17.31
N ARG A 36 20.21 30.20 18.64
CA ARG A 36 19.89 31.23 19.64
C ARG A 36 18.49 31.83 19.49
N LEU A 37 17.55 31.09 18.91
CA LEU A 37 16.14 31.45 18.93
C LEU A 37 15.56 31.22 20.33
N SER A 38 14.77 32.16 20.81
CA SER A 38 13.99 31.98 22.03
C SER A 38 12.89 30.92 21.82
N PRO A 39 12.37 30.28 22.90
CA PRO A 39 11.28 29.31 22.76
C PRO A 39 10.06 29.86 22.01
N MET A 40 9.74 31.15 22.22
CA MET A 40 8.65 31.81 21.51
C MET A 40 8.96 32.00 20.02
N GLN A 41 10.19 32.38 19.67
CA GLN A 41 10.61 32.50 18.27
C GLN A 41 10.64 31.15 17.54
N ILE A 42 11.01 30.07 18.24
CA ILE A 42 10.93 28.72 17.68
C ILE A 42 9.48 28.38 17.35
N LEU A 43 8.56 28.62 18.29
CA LEU A 43 7.13 28.37 18.08
C LEU A 43 6.57 29.21 16.93
N ASP A 44 6.94 30.50 16.87
CA ASP A 44 6.53 31.41 15.80
C ASP A 44 7.09 30.97 14.44
N THR A 45 8.33 30.50 14.38
CA THR A 45 8.96 29.97 13.16
C THR A 45 8.24 28.71 12.66
N PHE A 46 7.91 27.77 13.55
CA PHE A 46 7.09 26.61 13.19
C PHE A 46 5.71 27.04 12.71
N GLY A 47 5.04 27.94 13.45
CA GLY A 47 3.71 28.45 13.12
C GLY A 47 3.67 29.11 11.75
N GLN A 48 4.61 30.02 11.47
CA GLN A 48 4.74 30.69 10.18
C GLN A 48 5.10 29.70 9.06
N GLY A 49 5.99 28.73 9.32
CA GLY A 49 6.33 27.69 8.34
C GLY A 49 5.11 26.86 7.91
N PHE A 50 4.23 26.51 8.85
CA PHE A 50 2.98 25.81 8.55
C PHE A 50 1.91 26.71 7.93
N ALA A 51 1.74 27.94 8.42
CA ALA A 51 0.70 28.87 7.99
C ALA A 51 0.97 29.48 6.61
N SER A 52 2.23 29.69 6.25
CA SER A 52 2.63 30.23 4.95
C SER A 52 2.50 29.21 3.82
N SER A 53 2.55 27.91 4.14
CA SER A 53 2.52 26.85 3.14
C SER A 53 1.08 26.44 2.80
N ARG A 54 0.50 27.11 1.79
CA ARG A 54 -0.84 26.81 1.23
C ARG A 54 -1.05 25.31 0.98
N SER A 55 -0.01 24.62 0.51
CA SER A 55 0.00 23.18 0.24
C SER A 55 -0.36 22.35 1.48
N VAL A 56 0.15 22.73 2.67
CA VAL A 56 -0.15 22.03 3.93
C VAL A 56 -1.60 22.26 4.35
N THR A 57 -2.13 23.47 4.17
CA THR A 57 -3.53 23.78 4.48
C THR A 57 -4.50 22.96 3.62
N VAL A 58 -4.21 22.75 2.34
CA VAL A 58 -5.04 21.92 1.44
C VAL A 58 -5.17 20.49 1.97
N PHE A 59 -4.07 19.89 2.43
CA PHE A 59 -4.09 18.56 3.05
C PHE A 59 -5.01 18.48 4.26
N VAL A 60 -4.95 19.48 5.15
CA VAL A 60 -5.81 19.55 6.35
C VAL A 60 -7.29 19.59 5.97
N VAL A 61 -7.66 20.24 4.86
CA VAL A 61 -9.05 20.31 4.39
C VAL A 61 -9.50 18.99 3.73
N THR A 62 -8.61 18.27 3.05
CA THR A 62 -8.96 17.00 2.39
C THR A 62 -9.22 15.87 3.39
N LEU A 63 -8.54 15.86 4.54
CA LEU A 63 -8.70 14.81 5.56
C LEU A 63 -10.15 14.67 6.10
N PRO A 64 -10.86 15.75 6.52
CA PRO A 64 -12.26 15.67 6.91
C PRO A 64 -13.17 15.12 5.81
N VAL A 65 -12.90 15.47 4.54
CA VAL A 65 -13.68 14.98 3.40
C VAL A 65 -13.51 13.46 3.27
N ILE A 66 -12.26 12.97 3.26
CA ILE A 66 -11.97 11.52 3.21
C ILE A 66 -12.61 10.81 4.41
N GLY A 67 -12.43 11.36 5.62
CA GLY A 67 -12.97 10.79 6.85
C GLY A 67 -14.50 10.73 6.86
N LEU A 68 -15.17 11.72 6.27
CA LEU A 68 -16.63 11.72 6.15
C LEU A 68 -17.10 10.61 5.22
N ILE A 69 -16.48 10.46 4.04
CA ILE A 69 -16.86 9.41 3.08
C ILE A 69 -16.57 8.02 3.68
N GLU A 70 -15.45 7.84 4.38
CA GLU A 70 -15.13 6.60 5.09
C GLU A 70 -16.15 6.28 6.20
N ARG A 71 -16.57 7.28 6.97
CA ARG A 71 -17.62 7.15 8.01
C ARG A 71 -18.96 6.70 7.43
N TYR A 72 -19.31 7.10 6.21
CA TYR A 72 -20.51 6.64 5.51
C TYR A 72 -20.38 5.23 4.90
N GLY A 73 -19.30 4.50 5.22
CA GLY A 73 -19.18 3.08 4.90
C GLY A 73 -18.60 2.78 3.54
N LEU A 74 -17.83 3.70 2.96
CA LEU A 74 -17.19 3.55 1.65
C LEU A 74 -16.40 2.23 1.51
N GLN A 75 -15.69 1.81 2.57
CA GLN A 75 -14.95 0.55 2.58
C GLN A 75 -15.89 -0.67 2.47
N PHE A 76 -17.05 -0.64 3.13
CA PHE A 76 -18.04 -1.71 3.02
C PHE A 76 -18.61 -1.79 1.61
N GLN A 77 -18.96 -0.64 1.02
CA GLN A 77 -19.48 -0.57 -0.35
C GLN A 77 -18.43 -1.03 -1.38
N ALA A 78 -17.17 -0.63 -1.21
CA ALA A 78 -16.08 -1.07 -2.07
C ALA A 78 -15.89 -2.59 -2.01
N ARG A 79 -15.93 -3.19 -0.81
CA ARG A 79 -15.89 -4.64 -0.64
C ARG A 79 -17.07 -5.34 -1.29
N ALA A 80 -18.29 -4.80 -1.14
CA ALA A 80 -19.48 -5.36 -1.76
C ALA A 80 -19.38 -5.33 -3.30
N LEU A 81 -18.86 -4.25 -3.87
CA LEU A 81 -18.65 -4.13 -5.32
C LEU A 81 -17.57 -5.10 -5.82
N ILE A 82 -16.44 -5.18 -5.12
CA ILE A 82 -15.36 -6.14 -5.46
C ILE A 82 -15.89 -7.57 -5.37
N GLY A 83 -16.69 -7.88 -4.36
CA GLY A 83 -17.32 -9.19 -4.17
C GLY A 83 -18.27 -9.62 -5.30
N GLN A 84 -18.71 -8.70 -6.17
CA GLN A 84 -19.53 -9.04 -7.34
C GLN A 84 -18.71 -9.55 -8.54
N LEU A 85 -17.38 -9.39 -8.50
CA LEU A 85 -16.46 -9.72 -9.60
C LEU A 85 -16.15 -11.22 -9.73
N THR A 86 -16.97 -12.09 -9.14
CA THR A 86 -16.71 -13.53 -9.00
C THR A 86 -16.62 -14.29 -10.32
N LYS A 87 -17.24 -13.80 -11.40
CA LYS A 87 -17.29 -14.48 -12.71
C LYS A 87 -16.03 -14.28 -13.57
N LEU A 88 -15.05 -13.51 -13.10
CA LEU A 88 -13.81 -13.23 -13.83
C LEU A 88 -12.78 -14.36 -13.67
N SER A 89 -11.87 -14.44 -14.65
CA SER A 89 -10.63 -15.21 -14.51
C SER A 89 -9.72 -14.57 -13.46
N VAL A 90 -8.72 -15.30 -12.97
CA VAL A 90 -7.76 -14.81 -11.96
C VAL A 90 -7.13 -13.50 -12.41
N GLY A 91 -6.56 -13.47 -13.61
CA GLY A 91 -5.86 -12.30 -14.16
C GLY A 91 -6.77 -11.10 -14.34
N ARG A 92 -8.00 -11.30 -14.85
CA ARG A 92 -8.97 -10.22 -15.05
C ARG A 92 -9.51 -9.68 -13.73
N LEU A 93 -9.76 -10.55 -12.76
CA LEU A 93 -10.17 -10.15 -11.40
C LEU A 93 -9.10 -9.25 -10.77
N LEU A 94 -7.84 -9.70 -10.78
CA LEU A 94 -6.75 -8.96 -10.16
C LEU A 94 -6.44 -7.65 -10.87
N MET A 95 -6.53 -7.61 -12.21
CA MET A 95 -6.39 -6.35 -12.96
C MET A 95 -7.50 -5.37 -12.61
N LEU A 96 -8.76 -5.81 -12.61
CA LEU A 96 -9.88 -4.91 -12.31
C LEU A 96 -9.81 -4.39 -10.87
N TYR A 97 -9.43 -5.25 -9.93
CA TYR A 97 -9.12 -4.83 -8.56
C TYR A 97 -8.01 -3.77 -8.54
N MET A 98 -6.90 -4.00 -9.24
CA MET A 98 -5.78 -3.05 -9.33
C MET A 98 -6.24 -1.70 -9.88
N LEU A 99 -7.07 -1.69 -10.93
CA LEU A 99 -7.63 -0.47 -11.51
C LEU A 99 -8.44 0.31 -10.48
N ILE A 100 -9.36 -0.38 -9.79
CA ILE A 100 -10.18 0.22 -8.73
C ILE A 100 -9.28 0.79 -7.63
N ARG A 101 -8.30 0.01 -7.16
CA ARG A 101 -7.35 0.40 -6.12
C ARG A 101 -6.52 1.62 -6.51
N GLN A 102 -6.08 1.69 -7.75
CA GLN A 102 -5.28 2.80 -8.25
C GLN A 102 -6.08 4.08 -8.41
N ILE A 103 -7.31 3.98 -8.94
CA ILE A 103 -8.22 5.13 -9.07
C ILE A 103 -8.61 5.66 -7.68
N THR A 104 -8.96 4.79 -6.74
CA THR A 104 -9.31 5.21 -5.38
C THR A 104 -8.11 5.85 -4.66
N ALA A 105 -6.92 5.27 -4.80
CA ALA A 105 -5.69 5.86 -4.24
C ALA A 105 -5.36 7.23 -4.87
N ALA A 106 -5.54 7.41 -6.17
CA ALA A 106 -5.37 8.70 -6.84
C ALA A 106 -6.33 9.80 -6.35
N MET A 107 -7.49 9.40 -5.82
CA MET A 107 -8.44 10.30 -5.15
C MET A 107 -8.14 10.49 -3.65
N GLY A 108 -7.05 9.93 -3.13
CA GLY A 108 -6.66 10.00 -1.71
C GLY A 108 -7.31 8.94 -0.82
N LEU A 109 -8.06 8.00 -1.38
CA LEU A 109 -8.77 6.96 -0.64
C LEU A 109 -7.89 5.72 -0.41
N VAL A 110 -6.72 5.94 0.18
CA VAL A 110 -5.69 4.92 0.43
C VAL A 110 -6.12 3.83 1.41
N SER A 111 -7.17 4.07 2.20
CA SER A 111 -7.75 3.08 3.12
C SER A 111 -8.60 2.01 2.43
N ILE A 112 -9.04 2.24 1.17
CA ILE A 112 -9.87 1.30 0.39
C ILE A 112 -9.01 0.22 -0.28
N GLY A 113 -8.75 -0.87 0.43
CA GLY A 113 -7.86 -1.93 -0.04
C GLY A 113 -6.85 -2.26 1.04
N GLY A 114 -5.79 -2.98 0.73
CA GLY A 114 -4.72 -3.29 1.68
C GLY A 114 -4.56 -4.79 1.94
N PRO A 115 -3.34 -5.26 2.28
CA PRO A 115 -3.07 -6.68 2.44
C PRO A 115 -3.93 -7.36 3.52
N ALA A 116 -4.12 -6.69 4.65
CA ALA A 116 -4.87 -7.24 5.79
C ALA A 116 -6.38 -7.12 5.61
N GLN A 117 -6.88 -5.98 5.11
CA GLN A 117 -8.30 -5.68 5.07
C GLN A 117 -9.00 -5.98 3.74
N SER A 118 -8.28 -6.36 2.68
CA SER A 118 -8.87 -6.71 1.37
C SER A 118 -8.20 -7.90 0.72
N VAL A 119 -6.87 -7.95 0.63
CA VAL A 119 -6.20 -9.02 -0.10
C VAL A 119 -6.44 -10.38 0.56
N ARG A 120 -6.09 -10.52 1.84
CA ARG A 120 -6.21 -11.79 2.57
C ARG A 120 -7.66 -12.29 2.74
N PRO A 121 -8.62 -11.48 3.24
CA PRO A 121 -9.96 -11.98 3.53
C PRO A 121 -10.88 -12.06 2.30
N LEU A 122 -10.56 -11.39 1.19
CA LEU A 122 -11.48 -11.25 0.04
C LEU A 122 -10.82 -11.59 -1.30
N LEU A 123 -9.80 -10.82 -1.69
CA LEU A 123 -9.24 -10.89 -3.05
C LEU A 123 -8.58 -12.25 -3.33
N TYR A 124 -7.78 -12.74 -2.40
CA TYR A 124 -7.10 -14.03 -2.55
C TYR A 124 -8.10 -15.20 -2.59
N PRO A 125 -9.03 -15.37 -1.64
CA PRO A 125 -10.05 -16.41 -1.73
C PRO A 125 -10.86 -16.37 -3.03
N MET A 126 -11.18 -15.17 -3.54
CA MET A 126 -11.86 -15.02 -4.83
C MET A 126 -11.00 -15.46 -6.02
N ALA A 127 -9.71 -15.08 -6.02
CA ALA A 127 -8.77 -15.45 -7.07
C ALA A 127 -8.47 -16.96 -7.04
N GLU A 128 -8.36 -17.54 -5.86
CA GLU A 128 -8.22 -18.99 -5.66
C GLU A 128 -9.46 -19.75 -6.16
N GLY A 129 -10.66 -19.32 -5.76
CA GLY A 129 -11.90 -19.90 -6.27
C GLY A 129 -12.07 -19.74 -7.79
N ALA A 130 -11.59 -18.65 -8.38
CA ALA A 130 -11.57 -18.49 -9.83
C ALA A 130 -10.62 -19.49 -10.52
N ALA A 131 -9.45 -19.75 -9.93
CA ALA A 131 -8.52 -20.75 -10.43
C ALA A 131 -9.09 -22.17 -10.36
N GLU A 132 -9.77 -22.52 -9.25
CA GLU A 132 -10.38 -23.85 -9.05
C GLU A 132 -11.51 -24.13 -10.05
N ARG A 133 -12.21 -23.10 -10.56
CA ARG A 133 -13.20 -23.27 -11.64
C ARG A 133 -12.58 -23.44 -13.01
N GLU A 134 -11.48 -22.77 -13.30
CA GLU A 134 -10.85 -22.80 -14.63
C GLU A 134 -9.89 -23.98 -14.82
N HIS A 135 -9.37 -24.54 -13.74
CA HIS A 135 -8.33 -25.55 -13.77
C HIS A 135 -8.78 -26.80 -13.00
N PRO A 136 -8.77 -27.99 -13.64
CA PRO A 136 -9.15 -29.25 -12.98
C PRO A 136 -8.29 -29.59 -11.76
N ARG A 137 -7.04 -29.10 -11.73
CA ARG A 137 -6.09 -29.31 -10.63
C ARG A 137 -5.31 -28.02 -10.38
N VAL A 138 -5.42 -27.50 -9.16
CA VAL A 138 -4.68 -26.33 -8.68
C VAL A 138 -3.58 -26.80 -7.73
N THR A 139 -2.32 -26.69 -8.15
CA THR A 139 -1.15 -27.12 -7.36
C THR A 139 -0.76 -26.07 -6.32
N GLU A 140 0.05 -26.43 -5.33
CA GLU A 140 0.53 -25.48 -4.32
C GLU A 140 1.34 -24.34 -4.94
N ARG A 141 2.18 -24.64 -5.94
CA ARG A 141 2.90 -23.62 -6.70
C ARG A 141 1.97 -22.62 -7.37
N MET A 142 0.81 -23.06 -7.86
CA MET A 142 -0.21 -22.16 -8.40
C MET A 142 -0.82 -21.28 -7.31
N ARG A 143 -1.17 -21.85 -6.15
CA ARG A 143 -1.71 -21.08 -5.00
C ARG A 143 -0.73 -20.01 -4.53
N GLU A 144 0.54 -20.35 -4.37
CA GLU A 144 1.60 -19.39 -4.01
C GLU A 144 1.74 -18.27 -5.05
N LYS A 145 1.64 -18.60 -6.34
CA LYS A 145 1.68 -17.59 -7.40
C LYS A 145 0.45 -16.68 -7.37
N ILE A 146 -0.73 -17.23 -7.12
CA ILE A 146 -1.97 -16.44 -6.94
C ILE A 146 -1.83 -15.52 -5.73
N LYS A 147 -1.36 -15.99 -4.57
CA LYS A 147 -1.09 -15.17 -3.37
C LYS A 147 -0.17 -13.99 -3.70
N ALA A 148 0.94 -14.26 -4.38
CA ALA A 148 1.91 -13.24 -4.75
C ALA A 148 1.31 -12.17 -5.67
N PHE A 149 0.56 -12.57 -6.71
CA PHE A 149 -0.07 -11.63 -7.63
C PHE A 149 -1.28 -10.90 -7.03
N SER A 150 -2.00 -11.51 -6.09
CA SER A 150 -3.05 -10.84 -5.31
C SER A 150 -2.48 -9.76 -4.39
N ALA A 151 -1.31 -10.00 -3.79
CA ALA A 151 -0.62 -8.99 -3.00
C ALA A 151 -0.05 -7.87 -3.89
N SER A 152 0.53 -8.22 -5.04
CA SER A 152 1.13 -7.24 -5.94
C SER A 152 0.11 -6.30 -6.59
N SER A 153 -1.08 -6.81 -6.94
CA SER A 153 -2.14 -5.96 -7.52
C SER A 153 -2.60 -4.87 -6.56
N ASP A 154 -2.59 -5.14 -5.24
CA ASP A 154 -2.89 -4.14 -4.22
C ASP A 154 -1.76 -3.13 -4.01
N THR A 155 -0.53 -3.60 -3.87
CA THR A 155 0.61 -2.72 -3.54
C THR A 155 0.99 -1.84 -4.72
N VAL A 156 1.01 -2.38 -5.94
CA VAL A 156 1.29 -1.59 -7.15
C VAL A 156 0.17 -0.60 -7.42
N GLY A 157 -1.09 -1.03 -7.27
CA GLY A 157 -2.24 -0.15 -7.43
C GLY A 157 -2.22 1.02 -6.43
N LEU A 158 -1.93 0.75 -5.16
CA LEU A 158 -1.81 1.80 -4.14
C LEU A 158 -0.65 2.75 -4.44
N PHE A 159 0.56 2.21 -4.62
CA PHE A 159 1.78 3.01 -4.75
C PHE A 159 1.68 4.04 -5.87
N PHE A 160 1.38 3.58 -7.08
CA PHE A 160 1.30 4.48 -8.24
C PHE A 160 0.01 5.29 -8.30
N GLY A 161 -1.03 4.90 -7.55
CA GLY A 161 -2.24 5.70 -7.40
C GLY A 161 -2.01 6.87 -6.44
N GLU A 162 -1.42 6.61 -5.27
CA GLU A 162 -1.14 7.61 -4.23
C GLU A 162 -0.21 8.72 -4.74
N ASP A 163 0.73 8.41 -5.62
CA ASP A 163 1.63 9.40 -6.24
C ASP A 163 0.88 10.48 -7.08
N ILE A 164 -0.34 10.18 -7.54
CA ILE A 164 -1.19 11.14 -8.28
C ILE A 164 -1.94 12.07 -7.31
N PHE A 165 -2.09 11.67 -6.04
CA PHE A 165 -2.85 12.44 -5.08
C PHE A 165 -2.08 13.67 -4.60
N ILE A 166 -2.69 14.85 -4.74
CA ILE A 166 -2.08 16.16 -4.46
C ILE A 166 -1.65 16.36 -3.00
N ALA A 167 -2.16 15.55 -2.09
CA ALA A 167 -1.96 15.72 -0.66
C ALA A 167 -1.10 14.59 -0.06
N ILE A 168 -0.27 13.94 -0.88
CA ILE A 168 0.76 13.02 -0.41
C ILE A 168 1.92 13.79 0.25
N GLY A 169 2.43 13.28 1.38
CA GLY A 169 3.42 13.99 2.20
C GLY A 169 4.74 14.31 1.47
N SER A 170 5.19 13.44 0.56
CA SER A 170 6.37 13.67 -0.26
C SER A 170 6.21 14.87 -1.19
N LEU A 171 5.04 15.05 -1.78
CA LEU A 171 4.74 16.15 -2.68
C LEU A 171 4.64 17.49 -1.93
N LEU A 172 4.03 17.47 -0.75
CA LEU A 172 3.96 18.65 0.13
C LEU A 172 5.36 19.08 0.60
N LEU A 173 6.25 18.13 0.87
CA LEU A 173 7.64 18.40 1.21
C LEU A 173 8.39 19.06 0.04
N ILE A 174 8.24 18.53 -1.18
CA ILE A 174 8.88 19.08 -2.38
C ILE A 174 8.39 20.49 -2.65
N THR A 175 7.07 20.69 -2.69
CA THR A 175 6.48 22.02 -2.97
C THR A 175 6.83 23.02 -1.88
N GLY A 176 6.75 22.64 -0.59
CA GLY A 176 7.15 23.50 0.53
C GLY A 176 8.63 23.87 0.52
N PHE A 177 9.52 22.93 0.17
CA PHE A 177 10.95 23.20 0.03
C PHE A 177 11.25 24.15 -1.14
N VAL A 178 10.63 23.92 -2.30
CA VAL A 178 10.84 24.74 -3.49
C VAL A 178 10.34 26.17 -3.29
N ASP A 179 9.16 26.32 -2.68
CA ASP A 179 8.56 27.61 -2.36
C ASP A 179 9.44 28.38 -1.35
N SER A 180 9.84 27.74 -0.25
CA SER A 180 10.64 28.39 0.80
C SER A 180 12.10 28.68 0.40
N THR A 181 12.72 27.83 -0.43
CA THR A 181 14.15 27.95 -0.76
C THR A 181 14.39 28.76 -2.03
N TYR A 182 13.54 28.59 -3.05
CA TYR A 182 13.72 29.22 -4.36
C TYR A 182 12.71 30.32 -4.65
N GLY A 183 11.70 30.53 -3.79
CA GLY A 183 10.64 31.51 -4.02
C GLY A 183 9.77 31.18 -5.25
N LEU A 184 9.75 29.91 -5.65
CA LEU A 184 8.97 29.43 -6.78
C LEU A 184 7.62 28.92 -6.28
N THR A 185 6.53 29.57 -6.67
CA THR A 185 5.16 29.18 -6.32
C THR A 185 4.76 27.95 -7.14
N LEU A 186 5.20 26.77 -6.69
CA LEU A 186 4.93 25.51 -7.35
C LEU A 186 3.64 24.89 -6.80
N GLU A 187 2.59 24.84 -7.61
CA GLU A 187 1.33 24.25 -7.17
C GLU A 187 1.42 22.71 -7.12
N PRO A 188 0.90 22.04 -6.07
CA PRO A 188 0.92 20.58 -5.98
C PRO A 188 0.28 19.87 -7.19
N ILE A 189 -0.74 20.48 -7.79
CA ILE A 189 -1.43 19.93 -8.96
C ILE A 189 -0.52 19.83 -10.18
N ASP A 190 0.44 20.76 -10.32
CA ASP A 190 1.37 20.79 -11.45
C ASP A 190 2.38 19.65 -11.40
N LEU A 191 2.66 19.11 -10.21
CA LEU A 191 3.48 17.91 -10.06
C LEU A 191 2.65 16.65 -10.14
N ALA A 192 1.47 16.64 -9.50
CA ALA A 192 0.54 15.51 -9.53
C ALA A 192 0.15 15.09 -10.96
N ARG A 193 -0.05 16.05 -11.88
CA ARG A 193 -0.32 15.77 -13.31
C ARG A 193 0.81 14.98 -13.98
N TRP A 194 2.05 15.13 -13.54
CA TRP A 194 3.20 14.37 -14.08
C TRP A 194 3.32 12.97 -13.49
N ALA A 195 2.65 12.67 -12.39
CA ALA A 195 2.51 11.31 -11.89
C ALA A 195 1.50 10.49 -12.73
N VAL A 196 0.54 11.14 -13.41
CA VAL A 196 -0.49 10.46 -14.21
C VAL A 196 0.09 9.54 -15.30
N PRO A 197 1.05 9.98 -16.16
CA PRO A 197 1.70 9.09 -17.13
C PRO A 197 2.34 7.86 -16.48
N THR A 198 2.99 8.04 -15.33
CA THR A 198 3.62 6.93 -14.58
C THR A 198 2.57 5.96 -14.04
N GLY A 199 1.46 6.47 -13.51
CA GLY A 199 0.33 5.65 -13.09
C GLY A 199 -0.27 4.84 -14.24
N ILE A 200 -0.48 5.45 -15.41
CA ILE A 200 -0.96 4.75 -16.60
C ILE A 200 0.04 3.67 -17.03
N ALA A 201 1.34 3.98 -17.08
CA ALA A 201 2.38 3.02 -17.44
C ALA A 201 2.41 1.83 -16.46
N ALA A 202 2.33 2.09 -15.16
CA ALA A 202 2.24 1.05 -14.13
C ALA A 202 0.99 0.17 -14.33
N PHE A 203 -0.15 0.78 -14.66
CA PHE A 203 -1.38 0.06 -14.95
C PHE A 203 -1.23 -0.87 -16.15
N LEU A 204 -0.70 -0.37 -17.26
CA LEU A 204 -0.52 -1.15 -18.49
C LEU A 204 0.49 -2.29 -18.29
N ILE A 205 1.62 -2.02 -17.63
CA ILE A 205 2.68 -3.01 -17.42
C ILE A 205 2.22 -4.09 -16.44
N HIS A 206 1.73 -3.72 -15.26
CA HIS A 206 1.33 -4.71 -14.26
C HIS A 206 -0.01 -5.36 -14.62
N GLY A 207 -0.97 -4.60 -15.15
CA GLY A 207 -2.21 -5.14 -15.70
C GLY A 207 -1.97 -6.14 -16.83
N GLY A 208 -1.01 -5.87 -17.73
CA GLY A 208 -0.57 -6.82 -18.74
C GLY A 208 0.02 -8.10 -18.14
N ARG A 209 0.87 -7.98 -17.11
CA ARG A 209 1.39 -9.13 -16.35
C ARG A 209 0.28 -9.94 -15.67
N LEU A 210 -0.75 -9.28 -15.16
CA LEU A 210 -1.92 -9.92 -14.56
C LEU A 210 -2.74 -10.69 -15.61
N LEU A 211 -2.97 -10.16 -16.82
CA LEU A 211 -3.59 -10.95 -17.88
C LEU A 211 -2.74 -12.15 -18.32
N TRP A 212 -1.42 -11.98 -18.33
CA TRP A 212 -0.52 -13.06 -18.69
C TRP A 212 -0.48 -14.17 -17.64
N LEU A 213 -0.88 -13.87 -16.40
CA LEU A 213 -1.03 -14.87 -15.34
C LEU A 213 -1.98 -16.00 -15.75
N ASP A 214 -3.10 -15.69 -16.41
CA ASP A 214 -4.06 -16.71 -16.86
C ASP A 214 -3.40 -17.74 -17.78
N ARG A 215 -2.53 -17.29 -18.70
CA ARG A 215 -1.77 -18.20 -19.58
C ARG A 215 -0.74 -19.01 -18.81
N THR A 216 -0.12 -18.41 -17.80
CA THR A 216 0.87 -19.07 -16.95
C THR A 216 0.22 -20.17 -16.10
N LEU A 217 -0.92 -19.88 -15.48
CA LEU A 217 -1.68 -20.84 -14.68
C LEU A 217 -2.19 -22.02 -15.53
N ARG A 218 -2.63 -21.76 -16.77
CA ARG A 218 -3.00 -22.81 -17.74
C ARG A 218 -1.83 -23.76 -18.02
N ARG A 219 -0.62 -23.24 -18.25
CA ARG A 219 0.59 -24.06 -18.47
C ARG A 219 0.97 -24.86 -17.23
N MET A 220 0.95 -24.24 -16.06
CA MET A 220 1.26 -24.91 -14.79
C MET A 220 0.26 -26.03 -14.46
N SER A 221 -1.01 -25.86 -14.83
CA SER A 221 -2.04 -26.90 -14.66
C SER A 221 -1.83 -28.09 -15.59
N SER A 222 -1.36 -27.87 -16.82
CA SER A 222 -1.06 -28.96 -17.78
C SER A 222 0.23 -29.73 -17.48
N GLU A 223 1.21 -29.09 -16.86
CA GLU A 223 2.53 -29.70 -16.59
C GLU A 223 2.53 -30.63 -15.37
N GLY A 224 1.54 -30.53 -14.46
CA GLY A 224 1.18 -31.59 -13.52
C GLY A 224 2.30 -32.24 -12.69
N ASP A 225 3.39 -31.53 -12.39
CA ASP A 225 4.66 -32.14 -11.97
C ASP A 225 4.93 -32.13 -10.43
N ASP A 226 3.89 -31.96 -9.60
CA ASP A 226 4.02 -32.07 -8.14
C ASP A 226 3.12 -33.20 -7.58
N PRO A 227 3.63 -34.00 -6.62
CA PRO A 227 2.87 -35.10 -6.02
C PRO A 227 1.64 -34.57 -5.26
N PRO A 228 0.55 -35.35 -5.18
CA PRO A 228 -0.66 -34.95 -4.46
C PRO A 228 -0.36 -34.70 -2.98
N VAL A 229 -0.75 -33.52 -2.49
CA VAL A 229 -0.77 -33.23 -1.05
C VAL A 229 -1.92 -34.03 -0.44
N VAL A 230 -1.60 -35.01 0.40
CA VAL A 230 -2.57 -35.70 1.26
C VAL A 230 -3.05 -34.66 2.29
N PRO A 231 -4.36 -34.44 2.44
CA PRO A 231 -4.89 -33.56 3.47
C PRO A 231 -4.40 -34.02 4.85
N ALA A 232 -3.91 -33.08 5.67
CA ALA A 232 -3.37 -33.34 7.01
C ALA A 232 -4.35 -34.06 7.96
N THR A 233 -5.63 -34.10 7.61
CA THR A 233 -6.70 -34.82 8.33
C THR A 233 -6.59 -36.35 8.26
N ALA A 234 -5.86 -36.92 7.29
CA ALA A 234 -5.74 -38.37 7.14
C ALA A 234 -4.65 -39.02 8.04
N ALA A 235 -3.74 -38.22 8.61
CA ALA A 235 -2.66 -38.73 9.47
C ALA A 235 -3.12 -39.08 10.90
N ALA A 236 -4.34 -38.70 11.29
CA ALA A 236 -4.85 -38.87 12.64
C ALA A 236 -5.67 -40.16 12.87
N THR A 237 -5.76 -41.07 11.89
CA THR A 237 -6.64 -42.25 11.96
C THR A 237 -5.94 -43.60 11.77
N ALA A 238 -4.62 -43.68 11.97
CA ALA A 238 -3.96 -44.98 12.09
C ALA A 238 -4.21 -45.56 13.49
N PRO A 239 -4.85 -46.73 13.64
CA PRO A 239 -5.03 -47.36 14.94
C PRO A 239 -3.69 -47.92 15.42
N THR A 240 -3.25 -47.49 16.61
CA THR A 240 -2.12 -48.09 17.31
C THR A 240 -2.47 -49.54 17.65
N THR A 241 -1.90 -50.50 16.92
CA THR A 241 -2.00 -51.91 17.26
C THR A 241 -1.14 -52.17 18.50
N THR A 242 -1.78 -52.25 19.67
CA THR A 242 -1.15 -52.75 20.90
C THR A 242 -0.90 -54.25 20.72
N SER A 243 0.36 -54.63 20.52
CA SER A 243 0.80 -56.03 20.53
C SER A 243 0.94 -56.50 21.97
N GLU A 244 -0.05 -57.24 22.47
CA GLU A 244 0.13 -58.20 23.56
C GLU A 244 1.04 -59.35 23.09
N ALA A 245 2.20 -59.54 23.72
CA ALA A 245 2.87 -60.83 23.81
C ALA A 245 3.96 -60.84 24.91
N THR A 246 3.60 -61.42 26.06
CA THR A 246 4.38 -62.44 26.79
C THR A 246 5.75 -62.07 27.39
N ARG A 247 5.78 -61.78 28.71
CA ARG A 247 6.54 -62.56 29.70
C ARG A 247 6.13 -62.25 31.13
#